data_AF-A0A7W7YXP5-F1
#
_entry.id   AF-A0A7W7YXP5-F1
#
_cell.length_a   1.000
_cell.length_b   1.000
_cell.length_c   1.000
_cell.angle_alpha   90.00
_cell.angle_beta   90.00
_cell.angle_gamma   90.00
#
_symmetry.space_group_name_H-M   'P 1'
#
loop_
_entity.id
_entity.type
_entity.pdbx_description
1 polymer ?
#
loop_
_entity_poly.entity_id
_entity_poly.type
_entity_poly.pdbx_seq_one_letter_code
_entity_poly.pdbx_strand_id
1 'polypeptide(L)'
;MRIRSLPLIFVASLLAGSAHAEGEGRYRMEKTDTGLVRLDTVSGEISLCREQEGQIVCRMAADERAAFEKELDLLTKRVEALEKGGVASGTAAKPALPTDEEIDRTMSIMERMMQRFMGIVKNLEDGKEETAPGKDAIPQKT
;
A
#
# COMPACT_ATOMS: atom_id res chain seq x y z
N MET A 1 76.88 17.85 -32.57
CA MET A 1 76.77 16.44 -32.13
C MET A 1 76.73 16.38 -30.60
N ARG A 2 75.54 16.17 -30.02
CA ARG A 2 75.25 15.27 -28.88
C ARG A 2 73.73 15.31 -28.65
N ILE A 3 73.09 14.19 -28.94
CA ILE A 3 71.64 13.93 -28.89
C ILE A 3 71.38 13.04 -27.68
N ARG A 4 70.48 13.45 -26.77
CA ARG A 4 69.68 12.67 -25.79
C ARG A 4 69.09 13.70 -24.80
N SER A 5 67.84 13.76 -24.34
CA SER A 5 66.69 12.85 -24.32
C SER A 5 65.46 13.68 -23.89
N LEU A 6 64.27 13.39 -24.41
CA LEU A 6 62.97 13.78 -23.81
C LEU A 6 62.73 12.90 -22.56
N PRO A 7 61.94 13.31 -21.54
CA PRO A 7 60.49 13.12 -21.69
C PRO A 7 59.57 14.16 -21.01
N LEU A 8 58.39 14.25 -21.65
CA LEU A 8 57.07 14.59 -21.17
C LEU A 8 56.78 14.13 -19.72
N ILE A 9 56.32 15.01 -18.83
CA ILE A 9 55.62 14.61 -17.61
C ILE A 9 54.28 15.34 -17.55
N PHE A 10 53.29 14.67 -18.14
CA PHE A 10 51.87 14.88 -17.94
C PHE A 10 51.54 14.32 -16.55
N VAL A 11 51.44 15.19 -15.53
CA VAL A 11 50.98 14.74 -14.20
C VAL A 11 49.47 14.56 -14.28
N ALA A 12 49.07 13.32 -14.54
CA ALA A 12 47.71 12.85 -14.55
C ALA A 12 47.08 13.02 -13.15
N SER A 13 45.94 13.70 -13.11
CA SER A 13 44.99 13.62 -11.99
C SER A 13 44.50 12.18 -11.85
N LEU A 14 45.02 11.48 -10.85
CA LEU A 14 44.33 10.33 -10.27
C LEU A 14 43.67 10.79 -8.97
N LEU A 15 42.40 11.20 -9.07
CA LEU A 15 41.47 10.96 -7.97
C LEU A 15 41.21 9.45 -7.94
N ALA A 16 42.10 8.71 -7.29
CA ALA A 16 41.77 7.39 -6.80
C ALA A 16 40.75 7.58 -5.68
N GLY A 17 39.46 7.43 -6.00
CA GLY A 17 38.42 7.28 -4.99
C GLY A 17 38.73 6.00 -4.20
N SER A 18 39.25 6.15 -2.99
CA SER A 18 39.38 5.05 -2.05
C SER A 18 37.97 4.64 -1.62
N ALA A 19 37.51 3.50 -2.14
CA ALA A 19 36.39 2.77 -1.57
C ALA A 19 36.83 2.21 -0.21
N HIS A 20 36.72 3.03 0.83
CA HIS A 20 36.92 2.58 2.21
C HIS A 20 35.73 1.70 2.60
N ALA A 21 35.91 0.38 2.50
CA ALA A 21 35.11 -0.59 3.23
C ALA A 21 35.77 -0.82 4.60
N GLU A 22 35.67 0.18 5.48
CA GLU A 22 36.03 0.06 6.91
C GLU A 22 34.74 0.05 7.73
N GLY A 23 34.61 -0.96 8.59
CA GLY A 23 33.34 -1.42 9.11
C GLY A 23 32.60 -0.44 10.01
N GLU A 24 31.51 0.12 9.49
CA GLU A 24 30.17 0.16 10.09
C GLU A 24 29.17 0.62 9.01
N GLY A 25 29.17 -0.07 7.86
CA GLY A 25 28.22 0.16 6.78
C GLY A 25 27.02 -0.77 6.89
N ARG A 26 25.90 -0.39 6.24
CA ARG A 26 24.71 -1.25 6.07
C ARG A 26 25.04 -2.65 5.54
N TYR A 27 26.16 -2.81 4.84
CA TYR A 27 26.61 -4.10 4.31
C TYR A 27 27.89 -4.55 4.99
N ARG A 28 27.91 -5.80 5.49
CA ARG A 28 29.12 -6.49 5.95
C ARG A 28 29.47 -7.63 5.03
N MET A 29 30.75 -7.76 4.71
CA MET A 29 31.28 -8.83 3.86
C MET A 29 32.07 -9.81 4.71
N GLU A 30 31.78 -11.10 4.56
CA GLU A 30 32.50 -12.19 5.22
C GLU A 30 32.99 -13.20 4.17
N LYS A 31 34.19 -13.75 4.38
CA LYS A 31 34.71 -14.85 3.54
C LYS A 31 34.32 -16.17 4.17
N THR A 32 33.74 -17.07 3.38
CA THR A 32 33.41 -18.44 3.78
C THR A 32 34.17 -19.44 2.93
N ASP A 33 34.12 -20.72 3.28
CA ASP A 33 34.81 -21.80 2.54
C ASP A 33 34.30 -21.93 1.08
N THR A 34 33.08 -21.48 0.80
CA THR A 34 32.41 -21.61 -0.50
C THR A 34 32.36 -20.32 -1.32
N GLY A 35 32.81 -19.18 -0.78
CA GLY A 35 32.81 -17.89 -1.47
C GLY A 35 32.82 -16.67 -0.56
N LEU A 36 32.27 -15.56 -1.05
CA LEU A 36 32.05 -14.35 -0.25
C LEU A 36 30.57 -14.24 0.10
N VAL A 37 30.26 -13.83 1.32
CA VAL A 37 28.89 -13.60 1.79
C VAL A 37 28.73 -12.13 2.14
N ARG A 38 27.63 -11.52 1.68
CA ARG A 38 27.23 -10.15 2.03
C ARG A 38 26.01 -10.20 2.94
N LEU A 39 26.12 -9.64 4.13
CA LEU A 39 25.02 -9.42 5.07
C LEU A 39 24.55 -7.97 4.98
N ASP A 40 23.27 -7.73 4.74
CA ASP A 40 22.61 -6.45 5.00
C ASP A 40 22.25 -6.37 6.49
N THR A 41 22.89 -5.48 7.24
CA THR A 41 22.69 -5.32 8.69
C THR A 41 21.36 -4.67 9.07
N VAL A 42 20.62 -4.14 8.09
CA VAL A 42 19.28 -3.53 8.31
C VAL A 42 18.18 -4.56 8.05
N SER A 43 18.25 -5.32 6.95
CA SER A 43 17.23 -6.33 6.61
C SER A 43 17.53 -7.74 7.12
N GLY A 44 18.80 -8.04 7.40
CA GLY A 44 19.26 -9.40 7.70
C GLY A 44 19.43 -10.30 6.48
N GLU A 45 19.28 -9.77 5.25
CA GLU A 45 19.43 -10.54 4.01
C GLU A 45 20.89 -10.99 3.82
N ILE A 46 21.08 -12.25 3.43
CA ILE A 46 22.38 -12.86 3.16
C ILE A 46 22.49 -13.15 1.66
N SER A 47 23.38 -12.45 0.96
CA SER A 47 23.66 -12.69 -0.46
C SER A 47 24.98 -13.45 -0.64
N LEU A 48 25.02 -14.43 -1.55
CA LEU A 48 26.28 -15.08 -1.95
C LEU A 48 26.92 -14.29 -3.10
N CYS A 49 28.16 -13.88 -2.90
CA CYS A 49 28.96 -13.12 -3.84
C CYS A 49 30.09 -13.97 -4.42
N ARG A 50 30.33 -13.81 -5.72
CA ARG A 50 31.45 -14.43 -6.42
C ARG A 50 32.24 -13.37 -7.16
N GLU A 51 33.53 -13.61 -7.30
CA GLU A 51 34.38 -12.78 -8.14
C GLU A 51 34.18 -13.19 -9.61
N GLN A 52 33.77 -12.23 -10.44
CA GLN A 52 33.61 -12.36 -11.89
C GLN A 52 34.30 -11.18 -12.55
N GLU A 53 35.22 -11.44 -13.47
CA GLU A 53 35.92 -10.40 -14.25
C GLU A 53 36.62 -9.33 -13.38
N GLY A 54 37.16 -9.73 -12.22
CA GLY A 54 37.82 -8.81 -11.28
C GLY A 54 36.86 -7.93 -10.47
N GLN A 55 35.55 -8.23 -10.51
CA GLN A 55 34.52 -7.56 -9.72
C GLN A 55 33.78 -8.56 -8.83
N ILE A 56 33.35 -8.12 -7.66
CA ILE A 56 32.53 -8.95 -6.75
C ILE A 56 31.06 -8.76 -7.12
N VAL A 57 30.44 -9.83 -7.62
CA VAL A 57 29.02 -9.85 -8.00
C VAL A 57 28.24 -10.66 -6.98
N CYS A 58 27.33 -10.00 -6.26
CA CYS A 58 26.42 -10.63 -5.30
C CYS A 58 25.11 -11.02 -5.99
N ARG A 59 24.70 -12.29 -5.85
CA ARG A 59 23.40 -12.77 -6.31
C ARG A 59 22.62 -13.32 -5.11
N MET A 60 21.30 -13.15 -5.12
CA MET A 60 20.42 -13.82 -4.15
C MET A 60 20.64 -15.33 -4.19
N ALA A 61 20.55 -15.97 -3.03
CA ALA A 61 20.76 -17.40 -2.91
C ALA A 61 19.73 -18.16 -3.77
N ALA A 62 20.13 -19.32 -4.30
CA ALA A 62 19.31 -20.05 -5.30
C ALA A 62 17.99 -20.57 -4.72
N ASP A 63 17.99 -20.89 -3.42
CA ASP A 63 16.85 -21.30 -2.61
C ASP A 63 15.87 -20.15 -2.36
N GLU A 64 16.36 -18.95 -2.07
CA GLU A 64 15.51 -17.75 -1.92
C GLU A 64 14.76 -17.45 -3.22
N ARG A 65 15.42 -17.57 -4.37
CA ARG A 65 14.77 -17.39 -5.69
C ARG A 65 13.62 -18.38 -5.88
N ALA A 66 13.82 -19.66 -5.56
CA ALA A 66 12.78 -20.68 -5.68
C ALA A 66 11.60 -20.43 -4.72
N ALA A 67 11.86 -19.93 -3.51
CA ALA A 67 10.82 -19.55 -2.55
C ALA A 67 9.98 -18.37 -3.07
N PHE A 68 10.63 -17.32 -3.59
CA PHE A 68 9.93 -16.18 -4.18
C PHE A 68 9.14 -16.55 -5.43
N GLU A 69 9.70 -17.37 -6.32
CA GLU A 69 8.98 -17.86 -7.50
C GLU A 69 7.72 -18.65 -7.10
N LYS A 70 7.81 -19.49 -6.07
CA LYS A 70 6.64 -20.22 -5.53
C LYS A 70 5.58 -19.28 -4.94
N GLU A 71 5.99 -18.24 -4.22
CA GLU A 71 5.06 -17.25 -3.67
C GLU A 71 4.40 -16.42 -4.76
N LEU A 72 5.14 -16.01 -5.78
CA LEU A 72 4.62 -15.32 -6.96
C LEU A 72 3.59 -16.18 -7.70
N ASP A 73 3.88 -17.46 -7.92
CA ASP A 73 2.94 -18.40 -8.54
C ASP A 73 1.64 -18.54 -7.73
N LEU A 74 1.75 -18.61 -6.41
CA LEU A 74 0.60 -18.69 -5.51
C LEU A 74 -0.22 -17.40 -5.56
N LEU A 75 0.45 -16.25 -5.54
CA LEU A 75 -0.21 -14.96 -5.60
C LEU A 75 -0.92 -14.74 -6.93
N THR A 76 -0.26 -15.06 -8.05
CA THR A 76 -0.87 -15.03 -9.39
C THR A 76 -2.12 -15.90 -9.44
N LYS A 77 -2.06 -17.14 -8.91
CA LYS A 77 -3.24 -18.03 -8.83
C LYS A 77 -4.38 -17.43 -8.00
N ARG A 78 -4.08 -16.74 -6.90
CA ARG A 78 -5.10 -16.05 -6.08
C ARG A 78 -5.72 -14.88 -6.82
N VAL A 79 -4.91 -14.04 -7.46
CA VAL A 79 -5.39 -12.92 -8.27
C VAL A 79 -6.29 -13.43 -9.38
N GLU A 80 -5.85 -14.45 -10.14
CA GLU A 80 -6.68 -15.07 -11.17
C GLU A 80 -7.99 -15.63 -10.61
N ALA A 81 -7.96 -16.28 -9.44
CA ALA A 81 -9.16 -16.82 -8.81
C ALA A 81 -10.12 -15.71 -8.37
N LEU A 82 -9.59 -14.60 -7.85
CA LEU A 82 -10.36 -13.42 -7.45
C LEU A 82 -10.91 -12.68 -8.66
N GLU A 83 -10.14 -12.55 -9.74
CA GLU A 83 -10.60 -11.99 -11.00
C GLU A 83 -11.68 -12.87 -11.62
N LYS A 84 -11.47 -14.19 -11.69
CA LYS A 84 -12.50 -15.14 -12.17
C LYS A 84 -13.74 -15.13 -11.30
N GLY A 85 -13.59 -15.07 -9.98
CA GLY A 85 -14.70 -14.96 -9.03
C GLY A 85 -15.40 -13.60 -9.08
N GLY A 86 -14.65 -12.52 -9.28
CA GLY A 86 -15.14 -11.16 -9.45
C GLY A 86 -15.80 -10.92 -10.81
N VAL A 87 -15.37 -11.64 -11.86
CA VAL A 87 -15.99 -11.65 -13.20
C VAL A 87 -17.18 -12.61 -13.24
N ALA A 88 -17.19 -13.70 -12.48
CA ALA A 88 -18.38 -14.53 -12.26
C ALA A 88 -19.44 -13.82 -11.41
N SER A 89 -19.02 -13.01 -10.44
CA SER A 89 -19.86 -11.99 -9.80
C SER A 89 -20.16 -10.82 -10.76
N GLY A 90 -19.32 -10.64 -11.78
CA GLY A 90 -19.32 -9.55 -12.74
C GLY A 90 -20.20 -9.75 -13.97
N THR A 91 -20.74 -10.94 -14.21
CA THR A 91 -21.97 -11.09 -15.02
C THR A 91 -23.21 -10.57 -14.28
N ALA A 92 -23.07 -10.16 -13.02
CA ALA A 92 -23.96 -9.24 -12.30
C ALA A 92 -23.35 -7.84 -12.07
N ALA A 93 -22.21 -7.49 -12.70
CA ALA A 93 -21.53 -6.20 -12.55
C ALA A 93 -21.05 -5.58 -13.88
N LYS A 94 -21.95 -5.42 -14.85
CA LYS A 94 -22.24 -4.01 -15.17
C LYS A 94 -22.97 -3.51 -13.92
N PRO A 95 -22.65 -2.36 -13.30
CA PRO A 95 -23.60 -1.79 -12.37
C PRO A 95 -24.88 -1.70 -13.20
N ALA A 96 -25.85 -2.58 -12.93
CA ALA A 96 -27.17 -2.47 -13.49
C ALA A 96 -27.60 -1.14 -12.93
N LEU A 97 -27.52 -0.11 -13.77
CA LEU A 97 -27.89 1.23 -13.37
C LEU A 97 -29.28 1.05 -12.79
N PRO A 98 -29.49 1.43 -11.51
CA PRO A 98 -30.77 1.23 -10.88
C PRO A 98 -31.84 1.84 -11.78
N THR A 99 -32.97 1.17 -11.92
CA THR A 99 -34.03 1.67 -12.78
C THR A 99 -34.51 3.01 -12.24
N ASP A 100 -35.08 3.87 -13.11
CA ASP A 100 -35.61 5.17 -12.67
C ASP A 100 -36.60 5.00 -11.50
N GLU A 101 -37.36 3.88 -11.48
CA GLU A 101 -38.27 3.52 -10.39
C GLU A 101 -37.55 3.26 -9.05
N GLU A 102 -36.39 2.61 -9.07
CA GLU A 102 -35.58 2.34 -7.86
C GLU A 102 -34.95 3.62 -7.32
N ILE A 103 -34.52 4.52 -8.21
CA ILE A 103 -34.00 5.83 -7.87
C ILE A 103 -35.11 6.67 -7.23
N ASP A 104 -36.30 6.73 -7.85
CA ASP A 104 -37.44 7.48 -7.32
C ASP A 104 -37.91 6.93 -5.97
N ARG A 105 -37.92 5.60 -5.82
CA ARG A 105 -38.23 4.95 -4.54
C ARG A 105 -37.23 5.35 -3.47
N THR A 106 -35.94 5.38 -3.79
CA THR A 106 -34.88 5.77 -2.85
C THR A 106 -34.98 7.26 -2.48
N MET A 107 -35.22 8.13 -3.46
CA MET A 107 -35.43 9.56 -3.22
C MET A 107 -36.65 9.81 -2.33
N SER A 108 -37.76 9.10 -2.53
CA SER A 108 -38.95 9.22 -1.68
C SER A 108 -38.70 8.78 -0.23
N ILE A 109 -37.83 7.78 -0.03
CA ILE A 109 -37.44 7.32 1.31
C ILE A 109 -36.55 8.37 1.99
N MET A 110 -35.57 8.93 1.26
CA MET A 110 -34.72 10.01 1.76
C MET A 110 -35.52 11.26 2.13
N GLU A 111 -36.51 11.64 1.32
CA GLU A 111 -37.37 12.79 1.58
C GLU A 111 -38.18 12.61 2.87
N ARG A 112 -38.83 11.45 3.04
CA ARG A 112 -39.61 11.12 4.25
C ARG A 112 -38.74 11.11 5.51
N MET A 113 -37.50 10.63 5.38
CA MET A 113 -36.53 10.63 6.48
C MET A 113 -36.16 12.07 6.88
N MET A 114 -35.87 12.93 5.90
CA MET A 114 -35.51 14.34 6.14
C MET A 114 -36.67 15.13 6.74
N GLN A 115 -37.91 14.92 6.26
CA GLN A 115 -39.11 15.55 6.80
C GLN A 115 -39.35 15.16 8.27
N ARG A 116 -39.22 13.86 8.59
CA ARG A 116 -39.32 13.39 9.99
C ARG A 116 -38.23 13.98 10.87
N PHE A 117 -37.00 14.04 10.37
CA PHE A 117 -35.87 14.61 11.10
C PHE A 117 -36.09 16.09 11.43
N MET A 118 -36.50 16.90 10.45
CA MET A 118 -36.81 18.32 10.68
C MET A 118 -37.98 18.53 11.64
N GLY A 119 -38.99 17.66 11.61
CA GLY A 119 -40.09 17.70 12.58
C GLY A 119 -39.63 17.46 14.02
N ILE A 120 -38.71 16.53 14.23
CA ILE A 120 -38.13 16.27 15.55
C ILE A 120 -37.34 17.48 16.05
N VAL A 121 -36.50 18.07 15.18
CA VAL A 121 -35.70 19.26 15.52
C VAL A 121 -36.60 20.45 15.87
N LYS A 122 -37.64 20.73 15.09
CA LYS A 122 -38.60 21.82 15.39
C LYS A 122 -39.32 21.60 16.71
N ASN A 123 -39.79 20.39 16.99
CA ASN A 123 -40.44 20.08 18.27
C ASN A 123 -39.51 20.24 19.49
N LEU A 124 -38.19 20.12 19.29
CA LEU A 124 -37.18 20.36 20.33
C LEU A 124 -36.88 21.86 20.50
N GLU A 125 -36.90 22.63 19.42
CA GLU A 125 -36.73 24.10 19.43
C GLU A 125 -37.97 24.81 19.99
N ASP A 126 -39.15 24.33 19.63
CA ASP A 126 -40.46 24.90 19.97
C ASP A 126 -40.98 24.43 21.35
N GLY A 127 -40.09 24.05 22.27
CA GLY A 127 -40.41 23.58 23.63
C GLY A 127 -41.12 24.59 24.54
N LYS A 128 -42.34 25.00 24.18
CA LYS A 128 -43.39 25.53 25.04
C LYS A 128 -44.60 24.61 24.94
N GLU A 129 -44.97 24.06 26.09
CA GLU A 129 -46.11 23.17 26.31
C GLU A 129 -47.38 23.62 25.55
N GLU A 130 -47.93 22.75 24.72
CA GLU A 130 -49.36 22.74 24.43
C GLU A 130 -49.99 21.55 25.17
N THR A 131 -50.45 21.81 26.39
CA THR A 131 -51.54 21.06 26.99
C THR A 131 -52.80 21.32 26.17
N ALA A 132 -53.30 20.29 25.51
CA ALA A 132 -54.53 20.35 24.71
C ALA A 132 -55.76 20.68 25.59
N PRO A 133 -56.68 21.58 25.19
CA PRO A 133 -57.94 21.76 25.88
C PRO A 133 -59.00 20.84 25.27
N GLY A 134 -59.52 19.90 26.05
CA GLY A 134 -60.49 18.96 25.51
C GLY A 134 -61.21 18.06 26.52
N LYS A 135 -62.08 18.68 27.32
CA LYS A 135 -63.33 18.10 27.86
C LYS A 135 -63.21 16.86 28.76
N ASP A 136 -63.37 17.07 30.06
CA ASP A 136 -64.19 16.18 30.90
C ASP A 136 -65.06 17.02 31.83
N ALA A 137 -66.37 16.76 31.74
CA ALA A 137 -67.43 17.46 32.44
C ALA A 137 -67.45 17.11 33.93
N ILE A 138 -67.72 18.10 34.78
CA ILE A 138 -68.16 17.89 36.16
C ILE A 138 -69.46 18.67 36.35
N PRO A 139 -70.59 18.01 36.69
CA PRO A 139 -71.83 18.74 36.96
C PRO A 139 -71.75 19.39 38.35
N GLN A 140 -72.12 20.66 38.40
CA GLN A 140 -72.30 21.43 39.64
C GLN A 140 -73.44 20.80 40.47
N LYS A 141 -73.21 20.60 41.76
CA LYS A 141 -74.27 20.33 42.73
C LYS A 141 -74.20 21.34 43.87
N THR A 142 -75.33 22.02 44.04
CA THR A 142 -75.74 22.90 45.15
C THR A 142 -75.68 22.20 46.50
#